data_AF-A0A1I4H769-F1
#
_entry.id   AF-A0A1I4H769-F1
#
_cell.length_a   1.000
_cell.length_b   1.000
_cell.length_c   1.000
_cell.angle_alpha   90.00
_cell.angle_beta   90.00
_cell.angle_gamma   90.00
#
_symmetry.space_group_name_H-M   'P 1'
#
loop_
_entity.id
_entity.type
_entity.pdbx_description
1 polymer ?
#
loop_
_entity_poly.entity_id
_entity_poly.type
_entity_poly.pdbx_seq_one_letter_code
_entity_poly.pdbx_strand_id
1 'polypeptide(L)' 'MTVSVAGSSRLQVSGPTSVPPGESVRASVTGADPARDTVLVVRWFPPDGREYLWQVSL' A
#
# COMPACT_ATOMS: atom_id res chain seq x y z
N MET A 1 2.12 6.36 -6.51
CA MET A 1 1.50 5.18 -5.86
C MET A 1 0.87 5.62 -4.55
N THR A 2 -0.14 4.88 -4.09
CA THR A 2 -0.75 5.07 -2.77
C THR A 2 -0.89 3.72 -2.08
N VAL A 3 -0.79 3.71 -0.75
CA VAL A 3 -1.08 2.54 0.07
C VAL A 3 -2.12 2.92 1.10
N SER A 4 -3.21 2.17 1.15
CA SER A 4 -4.31 2.39 2.09
C SER A 4 -4.58 1.14 2.90
N VAL A 5 -5.08 1.34 4.12
CA VAL A 5 -5.48 0.27 5.04
C VAL A 5 -7.00 0.15 5.00
N ALA A 6 -7.51 -1.06 4.83
CA ALA A 6 -8.91 -1.39 4.96
C ALA A 6 -9.10 -2.40 6.10
N GLY A 7 -10.26 -2.37 6.76
CA GLY A 7 -10.56 -3.18 7.94
C GLY A 7 -10.50 -2.39 9.24
N SER A 8 -10.47 -3.12 10.35
CA SER A 8 -10.63 -2.55 11.70
C SER A 8 -9.35 -1.99 12.32
N SER A 9 -8.19 -2.19 11.68
CA SER A 9 -6.91 -1.70 12.20
C SER A 9 -6.63 -0.22 11.89
N ARG A 10 -5.99 0.43 12.85
CA ARG A 10 -5.39 1.75 12.68
C ARG A 10 -3.89 1.62 12.48
N LEU A 11 -3.47 1.55 11.22
CA LEU A 11 -2.07 1.49 10.84
C LEU A 11 -1.66 2.78 10.13
N GLN A 12 -0.41 3.18 10.34
CA GLN A 12 0.25 4.23 9.58
C GLN A 12 1.07 3.61 8.47
N VAL A 13 0.99 4.19 7.28
CA VAL A 13 1.80 3.77 6.14
C VAL A 13 2.77 4.87 5.77
N SER A 14 4.03 4.50 5.59
CA SER A 14 5.08 5.38 5.09
C SER A 14 5.81 4.75 3.92
N GLY A 15 6.19 5.56 2.94
CA GLY A 15 6.86 5.07 1.73
C GLY A 15 6.90 6.15 0.65
N PRO A 16 7.65 5.91 -0.44
CA PRO A 16 7.75 6.87 -1.52
C PRO A 16 6.44 6.99 -2.30
N THR A 17 6.12 8.17 -2.78
CA THR A 17 4.90 8.41 -3.59
C THR A 17 5.11 8.12 -5.08
N SER A 18 6.36 7.93 -5.52
CA SER A 18 6.74 7.63 -6.90
C SER A 18 7.77 6.51 -6.95
N VAL A 19 7.76 5.75 -8.04
CA VAL A 19 8.68 4.63 -8.30
C VAL A 19 9.17 4.74 -9.74
N PRO A 20 10.48 4.89 -9.98
CA PRO A 20 11.01 4.87 -11.33
C PRO A 20 10.80 3.50 -12.02
N PRO A 21 10.71 3.45 -13.35
CA PRO A 21 10.64 2.18 -14.07
C PRO A 21 11.85 1.29 -13.75
N GLY A 22 11.59 0.01 -13.45
CA GLY A 22 12.62 -0.99 -13.14
C GLY A 22 13.12 -0.98 -11.69
N GLU A 23 12.76 0.02 -10.89
CA GLU A 23 13.15 0.12 -9.49
C GLU A 23 12.19 -0.63 -8.56
N SER A 24 12.70 -1.02 -7.40
CA SER A 24 11.90 -1.55 -6.30
C SER A 24 11.88 -0.56 -5.14
N VAL A 25 10.73 -0.41 -4.49
CA VAL A 25 10.59 0.48 -3.33
C VAL A 25 10.11 -0.29 -2.11
N ARG A 26 10.49 0.20 -0.94
CA ARG A 26 10.00 -0.29 0.35
C ARG A 26 8.98 0.69 0.91
N ALA A 27 7.81 0.18 1.23
CA ALA A 27 6.84 0.85 2.09
C ALA A 27 6.83 0.13 3.45
N SER A 28 6.64 0.90 4.50
CA SER A 28 6.56 0.42 5.88
C SER A 28 5.16 0.65 6.42
N VAL A 29 4.64 -0.34 7.12
CA VAL A 29 3.35 -0.26 7.80
C VAL A 29 3.61 -0.45 9.29
N THR A 30 3.17 0.50 10.10
CA THR A 30 3.41 0.51 11.55
C THR A 30 2.11 0.75 12.28
N GLY A 31 1.89 0.00 13.36
CA GLY A 31 0.73 0.15 14.23
C GLY A 31 0.63 -1.03 15.20
N ALA A 32 -0.30 -0.94 16.14
CA ALA A 32 -0.58 -2.05 17.06
C ALA A 32 -1.32 -3.18 16.31
N ASP A 33 -1.03 -4.41 16.72
CA ASP A 33 -1.61 -5.69 16.32
C ASP A 33 -2.69 -5.62 15.21
N PRO A 34 -2.36 -6.00 13.96
CA PRO A 34 -3.33 -5.96 12.88
C PRO A 34 -4.49 -6.93 13.16
N ALA A 35 -5.72 -6.42 13.09
CA ALA A 35 -6.93 -7.23 13.18
C ALA A 35 -6.98 -8.21 12.00
N ARG A 36 -7.64 -9.36 12.19
CA ARG A 36 -7.72 -10.43 11.18
C ARG A 36 -8.36 -9.99 9.86
N ASP A 37 -9.17 -8.94 9.88
CA ASP A 37 -9.83 -8.36 8.70
C ASP A 37 -8.99 -7.26 8.02
N THR A 38 -7.73 -7.08 8.41
CA THR A 38 -6.87 -6.03 7.87
C THR A 38 -6.32 -6.40 6.50
N VAL A 39 -6.56 -5.53 5.52
CA VAL A 39 -6.01 -5.63 4.18
C VAL A 39 -5.29 -4.34 3.81
N LEU A 40 -4.09 -4.47 3.28
CA LEU A 40 -3.38 -3.37 2.64
C LEU A 40 -3.70 -3.36 1.15
N VAL A 41 -4.10 -2.20 0.64
CA VAL A 41 -4.35 -2.00 -0.78
C VAL A 41 -3.29 -1.06 -1.32
N VAL A 42 -2.46 -1.59 -2.22
CA VAL A 42 -1.45 -0.81 -2.96
C VAL A 42 -2.05 -0.46 -4.31
N ARG A 43 -2.06 0.83 -4.65
CA ARG A 43 -2.55 1.34 -5.93
C ARG A 43 -1.41 2.06 -6.65
N TRP A 44 -1.15 1.67 -7.90
CA TRP A 44 -0.21 2.36 -8.77
C TRP A 44 -0.95 2.94 -9.97
N PHE A 45 -0.72 4.22 -10.19
CA PHE A 45 -1.23 5.03 -11.29
C PHE A 45 -0.07 5.42 -12.19
N PRO A 46 0.24 4.64 -13.26
CA PRO A 46 1.16 5.09 -14.29
C PRO A 46 0.56 6.29 -15.05
N PRO A 47 1.40 7.07 -15.76
CA PRO A 47 0.93 8.24 -16.53
C PRO A 47 -0.04 7.92 -17.67
N ASP A 48 -0.14 6.65 -18.08
CA ASP A 48 -1.02 6.18 -19.16
C ASP A 48 -2.50 6.04 -18.75
N GLY A 49 -2.84 6.39 -17.51
CA GLY A 49 -4.21 6.37 -17.00
C GLY A 49 -4.69 5.01 -16.54
N ARG A 50 -3.86 3.96 -16.61
CA ARG A 50 -4.19 2.66 -16.02
C ARG A 50 -4.12 2.73 -14.50
N GLU A 51 -4.73 1.75 -13.86
CA GLU A 51 -4.57 1.51 -12.44
C GLU A 51 -4.20 0.05 -12.23
N TYR A 52 -3.16 -0.16 -11.42
CA TYR A 52 -2.80 -1.47 -10.92
C TYR A 52 -3.08 -1.53 -9.42
N LEU A 53 -3.67 -2.65 -9.00
CA LEU A 53 -4.07 -2.87 -7.62
C LEU A 53 -3.50 -4.19 -7.13
N TRP A 54 -2.89 -4.15 -5.95
CA TRP A 54 -2.47 -5.32 -5.20
C TRP A 54 -3.11 -5.29 -3.82
N GLN A 55 -3.68 -6.42 -3.43
CA GLN A 55 -4.11 -6.64 -2.06
C GLN A 55 -3.06 -7.47 -1.32
N VAL A 56 -2.77 -7.08 -0.08
CA VAL A 56 -1.90 -7.84 0.82
C VAL A 56 -2.68 -8.09 2.10
N SER A 57 -2.87 -9.36 2.42
CA SER A 57 -3.42 -9.80 3.71
C SER A 57 -2.27 -9.98 4.70
N LEU A 58 -2.48 -9.50 5.94
CA LEU A 58 -1.52 -9.63 7.04
C LEU A 58 -1.68 -10.96 7.80
#